data_AF-A0A2E6W6L5-F1
#
_entry.id   AF-A0A2E6W6L5-F1
#
_cell.length_a   1.000
_cell.length_b   1.000
_cell.length_c   1.000
_cell.angle_alpha   90.00
_cell.angle_beta   90.00
_cell.angle_gamma   90.00
#
_symmetry.space_group_name_H-M   'P 1'
#
loop_
_entity.id
_entity.type
_entity.pdbx_description
1 polymer ?
#
loop_
_entity_poly.entity_id
_entity_poly.type
_entity_poly.pdbx_seq_one_letter_code
_entity_poly.pdbx_strand_id
1 'polypeptide(L)'
;MLDMLSQMATDRLWIYTGIAGSLFGAAFLFWFKDTRMAIWAVGKFDSACESLAKRWGWTWLQNEPDVWRKKYPHVTKKIDELEARIKYLEETK
;
A
#
# COMPACT_ATOMS: atom_id res chain seq x y z
N MET A 1 2.81 -43.13 -14.46
CA MET A 1 2.45 -42.05 -13.51
C MET A 1 3.29 -42.10 -12.25
N LEU A 2 3.41 -43.26 -11.57
CA LEU A 2 4.27 -43.41 -10.40
C LEU A 2 5.77 -43.16 -10.69
N ASP A 3 6.26 -43.54 -11.87
CA ASP A 3 7.64 -43.26 -12.27
C ASP A 3 7.92 -41.77 -12.49
N MET A 4 6.93 -41.01 -12.99
CA MET A 4 7.04 -39.56 -13.20
C MET A 4 7.08 -38.82 -11.85
N LEU A 5 6.27 -39.27 -10.89
CA LEU A 5 6.26 -38.75 -9.52
C LEU A 5 7.56 -39.12 -8.76
N SER A 6 8.10 -40.32 -8.99
CA SER A 6 9.38 -40.78 -8.43
C SER A 6 10.57 -39.94 -8.94
N GLN A 7 10.60 -39.63 -10.24
CA GLN A 7 11.61 -38.74 -10.82
C GLN A 7 11.49 -37.32 -10.27
N MET A 8 10.28 -36.75 -10.21
CA MET A 8 10.06 -35.43 -9.59
C MET A 8 10.47 -35.36 -8.10
N ALA A 9 10.30 -36.45 -7.34
CA ALA A 9 10.65 -36.51 -5.93
C ALA A 9 12.15 -36.75 -5.69
N THR A 10 12.82 -37.45 -6.60
CA THR A 10 14.26 -37.74 -6.55
C THR A 10 15.08 -36.55 -7.04
N ASP A 11 14.56 -35.80 -8.02
CA ASP A 11 15.17 -34.58 -8.54
C ASP A 11 15.01 -33.42 -7.55
N ARG A 12 15.94 -33.36 -6.60
CA ARG A 12 16.06 -32.25 -5.63
C ARG A 12 16.23 -30.88 -6.30
N LEU A 13 16.57 -30.85 -7.59
CA LEU A 13 16.68 -29.63 -8.38
C LEU A 13 15.38 -28.79 -8.32
N TRP A 14 14.20 -29.41 -8.36
CA TRP A 14 12.92 -28.69 -8.28
C TRP A 14 12.72 -28.00 -6.92
N ILE A 15 13.16 -28.64 -5.84
CA ILE A 15 13.07 -28.09 -4.48
C ILE A 15 13.99 -26.88 -4.37
N TYR A 16 15.22 -26.97 -4.87
CA TYR A 16 16.16 -25.85 -4.87
C TYR A 16 15.71 -24.70 -5.78
N THR A 17 15.19 -24.99 -6.98
CA THR A 17 14.66 -23.95 -7.88
C THR A 17 13.38 -23.33 -7.34
N GLY A 18 12.53 -24.10 -6.65
CA GLY A 18 11.36 -23.59 -5.95
C GLY A 18 11.71 -22.67 -4.78
N ILE A 19 12.67 -23.07 -3.94
CA ILE A 19 13.15 -22.24 -2.82
C ILE A 19 13.84 -20.98 -3.35
N ALA A 20 14.77 -21.12 -4.30
CA ALA A 20 15.46 -19.99 -4.92
C ALA A 20 14.48 -19.04 -5.64
N GLY A 21 13.49 -19.58 -6.36
CA GLY A 21 12.44 -18.81 -7.00
C GLY A 21 11.54 -18.08 -6.00
N SER A 22 11.20 -18.71 -4.87
CA SER A 22 10.42 -18.07 -3.80
C SER A 22 11.18 -16.93 -3.11
N LEU A 23 12.48 -17.14 -2.83
CA LEU A 23 13.36 -16.12 -2.26
C LEU A 23 13.55 -14.95 -3.23
N PHE A 24 13.79 -15.24 -4.51
CA PHE A 24 13.94 -14.23 -5.54
C PHE A 24 12.64 -13.44 -5.77
N GLY A 25 11.50 -14.13 -5.80
CA GLY A 25 10.18 -13.51 -5.89
C GLY A 25 9.87 -12.61 -4.70
N ALA A 26 10.20 -13.05 -3.47
CA ALA A 26 10.04 -12.24 -2.26
C ALA A 26 10.96 -11.00 -2.26
N ALA A 27 12.22 -11.17 -2.64
CA ALA A 27 13.17 -10.06 -2.78
C ALA A 27 12.72 -9.07 -3.86
N PHE A 28 12.24 -9.57 -5.00
CA PHE A 28 11.68 -8.75 -6.07
C PHE A 28 10.43 -8.00 -5.62
N LEU A 29 9.50 -8.65 -4.90
CA LEU A 29 8.31 -7.98 -4.36
C LEU A 29 8.69 -6.85 -3.40
N PHE A 30 9.66 -7.09 -2.51
CA PHE A 30 10.13 -6.08 -1.57
C PHE A 30 10.76 -4.88 -2.30
N TRP A 31 11.62 -5.13 -3.30
CA TRP A 31 12.22 -4.09 -4.12
C TRP A 31 11.19 -3.35 -5.00
N PHE A 32 10.24 -4.09 -5.58
CA PHE A 32 9.21 -3.52 -6.45
C PHE A 32 8.24 -2.62 -5.67
N LYS A 33 7.90 -2.96 -4.42
CA LYS A 33 7.04 -2.15 -3.55
C LYS A 33 7.55 -0.72 -3.39
N ASP A 34 8.87 -0.53 -3.32
CA ASP A 34 9.49 0.78 -3.12
C ASP A 34 9.75 1.54 -4.43
N THR A 35 9.41 0.94 -5.57
CA THR A 35 9.57 1.57 -6.88
C THR A 35 8.44 2.58 -7.13
N ARG A 36 8.78 3.73 -7.74
CA ARG A 36 7.80 4.77 -8.13
C ARG A 36 6.62 4.23 -8.94
N MET A 37 6.87 3.22 -9.76
CA MET A 37 5.83 2.52 -10.54
C MET A 37 4.80 1.79 -9.67
N ALA A 38 5.22 1.14 -8.58
CA ALA A 38 4.31 0.46 -7.69
C ALA A 38 3.41 1.45 -6.94
N ILE A 39 3.98 2.55 -6.44
CA ILE A 39 3.23 3.63 -5.79
C ILE A 39 2.21 4.24 -6.77
N TRP A 40 2.62 4.49 -8.02
CA TRP A 40 1.73 4.99 -9.07
C TRP A 40 0.60 4.01 -9.40
N ALA A 41 0.91 2.73 -9.56
CA ALA A 41 -0.07 1.69 -9.88
C ALA A 41 -1.08 1.50 -8.72
N VAL A 42 -0.60 1.46 -7.47
CA VAL A 42 -1.45 1.37 -6.28
C VAL A 42 -2.33 2.61 -6.16
N GLY A 43 -1.80 3.82 -6.34
CA GLY A 43 -2.60 5.04 -6.31
C GLY A 43 -3.65 5.10 -7.42
N LYS A 44 -3.33 4.61 -8.61
CA LYS A 44 -4.28 4.53 -9.73
C LYS A 44 -5.39 3.51 -9.45
N PHE A 45 -5.04 2.37 -8.87
CA PHE A 45 -5.98 1.33 -8.46
C PHE A 45 -6.91 1.83 -7.35
N ASP A 46 -6.38 2.53 -6.34
CA ASP A 46 -7.16 3.12 -5.26
C ASP A 46 -8.17 4.14 -5.81
N SER A 47 -7.74 5.03 -6.72
CA SER A 47 -8.65 5.97 -7.40
C SER A 47 -9.74 5.27 -8.21
N ALA A 48 -9.42 4.15 -8.86
CA ALA A 48 -10.39 3.36 -9.61
C ALA A 48 -11.40 2.70 -8.67
N CYS A 49 -10.93 2.11 -7.56
CA CYS A 49 -11.79 1.54 -6.53
C CYS A 49 -12.69 2.58 -5.88
N GLU A 50 -12.17 3.77 -5.58
CA GLU A 50 -12.96 4.87 -5.04
C GLU A 50 -14.06 5.32 -6.02
N SER A 51 -13.75 5.37 -7.33
CA SER A 51 -14.73 5.71 -8.36
C SER A 51 -15.84 4.67 -8.49
N LEU A 52 -15.51 3.38 -8.33
CA LEU A 52 -16.48 2.28 -8.31
C LEU A 52 -17.31 2.29 -7.03
N ALA A 53 -16.67 2.46 -5.87
CA ALA A 53 -17.34 2.53 -4.57
C ALA A 53 -18.32 3.71 -4.49
N LYS A 54 -17.98 4.88 -5.08
CA LYS A 54 -18.89 6.02 -5.19
C LYS A 54 -20.07 5.74 -6.11
N ARG A 55 -19.84 5.07 -7.26
CA ARG A 55 -20.91 4.69 -8.21
C ARG A 55 -21.88 3.67 -7.65
N TRP A 56 -21.42 2.76 -6.79
CA TRP A 56 -22.25 1.72 -6.17
C TRP A 56 -22.70 2.05 -4.74
N GLY A 57 -22.39 3.24 -4.23
CA GLY A 57 -22.86 3.71 -2.92
C GLY A 57 -22.32 2.89 -1.73
N TRP A 58 -21.20 2.18 -1.90
CA TRP A 58 -20.61 1.38 -0.83
C TRP A 58 -19.86 2.28 0.14
N THR A 59 -20.58 2.76 1.15
CA THR A 59 -20.03 3.62 2.22
C THR A 59 -18.98 2.92 3.08
N TRP A 60 -18.96 1.59 3.13
CA TRP A 60 -17.98 0.83 3.91
C TRP A 60 -16.60 0.69 3.25
N LEU A 61 -16.51 0.84 1.93
CA LEU A 61 -15.25 0.73 1.17
C LEU A 61 -14.64 2.11 0.88
N GLN A 62 -15.31 3.18 1.28
CA GLN A 62 -14.84 4.54 1.09
C GLN A 62 -13.86 4.91 2.20
N ASN A 63 -12.69 5.41 1.82
CA ASN A 63 -11.75 5.99 2.76
C ASN A 63 -12.40 7.21 3.42
N GLU A 64 -12.68 7.11 4.71
CA GLU A 64 -13.22 8.24 5.48
C GLU A 64 -12.20 9.41 5.45
N PRO A 65 -12.60 10.60 4.99
CA PRO A 65 -11.71 11.76 4.90
C PRO A 65 -11.22 12.26 6.27
N ASP A 66 -11.74 11.75 7.39
CA ASP A 66 -11.31 12.11 8.76
C ASP A 66 -10.25 11.16 9.35
N VAL A 67 -9.81 10.13 8.63
CA VAL A 67 -8.80 9.17 9.13
C VAL A 67 -7.47 9.86 9.45
N TRP A 68 -7.10 10.93 8.76
CA TRP A 68 -5.85 11.67 9.02
C TRP A 68 -5.85 12.35 10.40
N ARG A 69 -6.99 12.88 10.86
CA ARG A 69 -7.14 13.48 12.20
C ARG A 69 -7.04 12.44 13.30
N LYS A 70 -7.64 11.27 13.10
CA LYS A 70 -7.52 10.13 14.04
C LYS A 70 -6.10 9.55 14.08
N LYS A 71 -5.42 9.47 12.94
CA LYS A 71 -4.13 8.78 12.81
C LYS A 71 -2.94 9.62 13.24
N TYR A 72 -3.01 10.96 13.14
CA TYR A 72 -1.89 11.86 13.48
C TYR A 72 -2.31 13.04 14.36
N PRO A 73 -2.69 12.80 15.63
CA PRO A 73 -3.14 13.86 16.53
C PRO A 73 -2.08 14.95 16.78
N HIS A 74 -0.79 14.62 16.65
CA HIS A 74 0.31 15.58 16.79
C HIS A 74 0.44 16.53 15.60
N VAL A 75 0.11 16.09 14.38
CA VAL A 75 0.20 16.92 13.18
C VAL A 75 -0.96 17.90 13.15
N THR A 76 -2.17 17.47 13.51
CA THR A 76 -3.35 18.34 13.64
C THR A 76 -3.09 19.49 14.63
N LYS A 77 -2.57 19.20 15.82
CA LYS A 77 -2.23 20.26 16.81
C LYS A 77 -1.24 21.29 16.29
N LYS A 78 -0.23 20.87 15.53
CA LYS A 78 0.75 21.79 14.94
C LYS A 78 0.13 22.64 13.84
N ILE A 79 -0.78 22.09 13.04
CA ILE A 79 -1.51 22.85 12.03
C ILE A 79 -2.39 23.90 12.71
N ASP A 80 -3.15 23.52 13.73
CA ASP A 80 -4.01 24.45 14.48
C ASP A 80 -3.20 25.58 15.14
N GLU A 81 -2.02 25.27 15.70
CA GLU A 81 -1.11 26.27 16.28
C GLU A 81 -0.55 27.24 15.23
N LEU A 82 -0.20 26.73 14.05
CA LEU A 82 0.29 27.56 12.93
C LEU A 82 -0.83 28.44 12.36
N GLU A 83 -2.04 27.91 12.19
CA GLU A 83 -3.21 28.69 11.76
C GLU A 83 -3.56 29.79 12.76
N ALA A 84 -3.52 29.50 14.07
CA ALA A 84 -3.74 30.50 15.10
C ALA A 84 -2.67 31.61 15.07
N ARG A 85 -1.40 31.25 14.82
CA ARG A 85 -0.30 32.22 14.70
C ARG A 85 -0.42 33.07 13.44
N ILE A 86 -0.82 32.49 12.32
CA ILE A 86 -1.09 33.24 11.07
C ILE A 86 -2.22 34.22 11.30
N LYS A 87 -3.35 33.78 11.87
CA LYS A 87 -4.49 34.63 12.17
C LYS A 87 -4.13 35.81 13.07
N TYR A 88 -3.35 35.57 14.11
CA TYR A 88 -2.83 36.64 14.98
C TYR A 88 -1.98 37.65 14.19
N LEU A 89 -1.09 37.18 13.31
CA LEU A 89 -0.25 38.05 12.48
C LEU A 89 -1.04 38.84 11.42
N GLU A 90 -2.12 38.26 10.90
CA GLU A 90 -3.04 38.92 9.97
C GLU A 90 -3.93 39.96 10.67
N GLU A 91 -4.38 39.69 11.90
CA GLU A 91 -5.16 40.63 12.71
C GLU A 91 -4.31 41.78 13.29
N THR A 92 -3.00 41.58 13.44
CA THR A 92 -2.06 42.59 13.93
C THR A 92 -1.57 43.55 12.83
N LYS A 93 -2.00 43.36 11.58
CA LYS A 93 -1.58 44.17 10.42
C LYS A 93 -2.68 45.14 9.98
#